data_AF-A0A6N8BSQ6-F1
#
_entry.id   AF-A0A6N8BSQ6-F1
#
_cell.length_a   1.000
_cell.length_b   1.000
_cell.length_c   1.000
_cell.angle_alpha   90.00
_cell.angle_beta   90.00
_cell.angle_gamma   90.00
#
_symmetry.space_group_name_H-M   'P 1'
#
loop_
_entity.id
_entity.type
_entity.pdbx_description
1 polymer ?
#
loop_
_entity_poly.entity_id
_entity_poly.type
_entity_poly.pdbx_seq_one_letter_code
_entity_poly.pdbx_strand_id
1 'polypeptide(L)'
;MKRLALLLLLLSMTLINGCAYTGYSIYDDQRLMGTMSDDKELSAKIKTALLDESFSGGWSVAVYSFYGHVFLVGEVPDHMQGKAVTIANRYKPRSVTTHWFTPATSDTSNFVLATKLRKDLIGTKGLSSTRIDTEVNSGRVVLLGVVKDESEKQLAIQAARGVAGVTAVTSYLMLPQKAGQLDNMRPEHASGVSPMDGSMEPSGGSTPSYGKPASSGGKSGDVESRDLP
;
A
#
# COMPACT_ATOMS: atom_id res chain seq x y z
N MET A 1 20.07 28.14 -30.59
CA MET A 1 19.57 26.80 -30.99
C MET A 1 19.80 25.72 -29.93
N LYS A 2 21.00 25.59 -29.32
CA LYS A 2 21.27 24.58 -28.27
C LYS A 2 20.41 24.73 -26.99
N ARG A 3 20.12 25.97 -26.57
CA ARG A 3 19.25 26.25 -25.41
C ARG A 3 17.76 25.96 -25.67
N LEU A 4 17.32 26.09 -26.93
CA LEU A 4 15.94 25.77 -27.34
C LEU A 4 15.74 24.25 -27.43
N ALA A 5 16.74 23.52 -27.92
CA ALA A 5 16.76 22.07 -27.95
C ALA A 5 16.79 21.45 -26.54
N LEU A 6 17.51 22.06 -25.59
CA LEU A 6 17.53 21.63 -24.19
C LEU A 6 16.18 21.85 -23.50
N LEU A 7 15.49 22.96 -23.79
CA LEU A 7 14.14 23.25 -23.29
C LEU A 7 13.08 22.31 -23.88
N LEU A 8 13.18 21.96 -25.17
CA LEU A 8 12.30 20.97 -25.81
C LEU A 8 12.55 19.54 -25.30
N LEU A 9 13.81 19.18 -25.01
CA LEU A 9 14.17 17.89 -24.42
C LEU A 9 13.65 17.78 -22.97
N LEU A 10 13.77 18.83 -22.16
CA LEU A 10 13.23 18.89 -20.79
C LEU A 10 11.69 18.87 -20.77
N LEU A 11 11.03 19.51 -21.74
CA LEU A 11 9.57 19.46 -21.90
C LEU A 11 9.07 18.07 -22.35
N SER A 12 9.89 17.30 -23.07
CA SER A 12 9.56 15.92 -23.43
C SER A 12 9.73 14.92 -22.27
N MET A 13 10.61 15.22 -21.31
CA MET A 13 10.84 14.40 -20.12
C MET A 13 9.67 14.49 -19.10
N THR A 14 8.93 15.60 -19.11
CA THR A 14 7.73 15.78 -18.25
C THR A 14 6.47 15.14 -18.84
N LEU A 15 6.48 14.76 -20.13
CA LEU A 15 5.38 14.05 -20.78
C LEU A 15 5.46 12.52 -20.64
N ILE A 16 6.61 11.99 -20.25
CA ILE A 16 6.85 10.53 -20.13
C ILE A 16 6.79 10.05 -18.67
N ASN A 17 6.90 10.96 -17.70
CA ASN A 17 6.52 10.68 -16.32
C ASN A 17 5.00 10.85 -16.18
N GLY A 18 4.27 9.83 -16.61
CA GLY A 18 2.82 9.71 -16.50
C GLY A 18 2.35 9.65 -15.04
N CYS A 19 2.40 10.78 -14.35
CA CYS A 19 1.78 10.97 -13.04
C CYS A 19 0.55 11.89 -13.18
N ALA A 20 -0.50 11.46 -13.91
CA ALA A 20 -1.89 11.97 -13.78
C ALA A 20 -2.82 11.53 -14.94
N TYR A 21 -2.90 10.23 -15.28
CA TYR A 21 -3.96 9.72 -16.15
C TYR A 21 -4.78 8.61 -15.46
N THR A 22 -5.33 8.93 -14.29
CA THR A 22 -6.42 8.15 -13.68
C THR A 22 -7.43 9.11 -13.04
N GLY A 23 -7.90 10.08 -13.81
CA GLY A 23 -8.96 11.01 -13.42
C GLY A 23 -10.30 10.61 -14.01
N TYR A 24 -10.74 9.35 -13.89
CA TYR A 24 -12.14 8.97 -14.19
C TYR A 24 -12.52 7.67 -13.47
N SER A 25 -13.10 7.82 -12.29
CA SER A 25 -14.20 6.98 -11.79
C SER A 25 -15.07 7.84 -10.86
N ILE A 26 -15.62 8.91 -11.41
CA ILE A 26 -16.80 9.54 -10.82
C ILE A 26 -17.95 8.59 -11.17
N TYR A 27 -18.26 7.66 -10.28
CA TYR A 27 -19.61 7.23 -9.87
C TYR A 27 -19.46 6.09 -8.85
N ASP A 28 -20.17 6.29 -7.74
CA ASP A 28 -20.35 5.48 -6.53
C ASP A 28 -19.30 5.59 -5.39
N ASP A 29 -19.84 6.02 -4.24
CA ASP A 29 -19.33 6.00 -2.87
C ASP A 29 -18.15 6.93 -2.50
N GLN A 30 -18.44 7.97 -1.70
CA GLN A 30 -17.43 8.86 -1.11
C GLN A 30 -16.40 8.11 -0.27
N ARG A 31 -16.73 6.92 0.23
CA ARG A 31 -15.79 6.06 0.98
C ARG A 31 -14.74 5.40 0.07
N LEU A 32 -15.09 5.08 -1.18
CA LEU A 32 -14.16 4.51 -2.16
C LEU A 32 -13.10 5.53 -2.60
N MET A 33 -13.46 6.81 -2.68
CA MET A 33 -12.50 7.89 -2.93
C MET A 33 -11.46 8.02 -1.82
N GLY A 34 -11.87 7.90 -0.55
CA GLY A 34 -10.96 7.94 0.60
C GLY A 34 -9.95 6.80 0.56
N THR A 35 -10.41 5.56 0.38
CA THR A 35 -9.53 4.38 0.31
C THR A 35 -8.59 4.42 -0.91
N MET A 36 -9.06 4.87 -2.08
CA MET A 36 -8.19 5.01 -3.26
C MET A 36 -7.12 6.10 -3.07
N SER A 37 -7.44 7.18 -2.35
CA SER A 37 -6.46 8.21 -1.98
C SER A 37 -5.43 7.65 -0.99
N ASP A 38 -5.89 6.94 0.03
CA ASP A 38 -5.03 6.32 1.05
C ASP A 38 -4.11 5.26 0.44
N ASP A 39 -4.62 4.41 -0.46
CA ASP A 39 -3.83 3.40 -1.18
C ASP A 39 -2.77 4.03 -2.09
N LYS A 40 -3.12 5.12 -2.78
CA LYS A 40 -2.17 5.84 -3.63
C LYS A 40 -1.09 6.53 -2.82
N GLU A 41 -1.45 7.08 -1.66
CA GLU A 41 -0.48 7.65 -0.73
C GLU A 41 0.43 6.57 -0.13
N LEU A 42 -0.14 5.43 0.29
CA LEU A 42 0.60 4.28 0.83
C LEU A 42 1.61 3.74 -0.18
N SER A 43 1.16 3.46 -1.40
CA SER A 43 2.04 2.97 -2.48
C SER A 43 3.13 3.98 -2.83
N ALA A 44 2.81 5.28 -2.89
CA ALA A 44 3.80 6.33 -3.14
C ALA A 44 4.86 6.40 -2.03
N LYS A 45 4.46 6.37 -0.75
CA LYS A 45 5.39 6.38 0.39
C LYS A 45 6.32 5.18 0.38
N ILE A 46 5.78 3.98 0.15
CA ILE A 46 6.59 2.75 0.06
C ILE A 46 7.55 2.84 -1.12
N LYS A 47 7.08 3.30 -2.29
CA LYS A 47 7.92 3.47 -3.49
C LYS A 47 9.07 4.44 -3.23
N THR A 48 8.81 5.58 -2.60
CA THR A 48 9.85 6.54 -2.21
C THR A 48 10.87 5.89 -1.26
N ALA A 49 10.41 5.17 -0.23
CA ALA A 49 11.31 4.51 0.71
C ALA A 49 12.19 3.42 0.06
N LEU A 50 11.65 2.68 -0.93
CA LEU A 50 12.44 1.73 -1.71
C LEU A 50 13.51 2.45 -2.55
N LEU A 51 13.19 3.60 -3.14
CA LEU A 51 14.16 4.39 -3.91
C LEU A 51 15.28 4.95 -3.03
N ASP A 52 14.94 5.48 -1.84
CA ASP A 52 15.90 6.05 -0.89
C ASP A 52 16.89 5.02 -0.35
N GLU A 53 16.45 3.78 -0.14
CA GLU A 53 17.24 2.67 0.38
C GLU A 53 18.20 2.05 -0.68
N SER A 54 18.45 2.79 -1.76
CA SER A 54 19.38 2.47 -2.85
C SER A 54 19.08 1.13 -3.53
N PHE A 55 17.81 0.89 -3.87
CA PHE A 55 17.43 -0.08 -4.91
C PHE A 55 17.84 0.38 -6.32
N SER A 56 18.98 1.06 -6.44
CA SER A 56 19.49 1.71 -7.66
C SER A 56 20.37 0.80 -8.52
N GLY A 57 20.53 -0.48 -8.16
CA GLY A 57 21.36 -1.45 -8.89
C GLY A 57 20.80 -1.93 -10.24
N GLY A 58 19.85 -1.19 -10.84
CA GLY A 58 19.17 -1.56 -12.10
C GLY A 58 17.94 -2.46 -11.93
N TRP A 59 17.58 -2.78 -10.69
CA TRP A 59 16.44 -3.62 -10.30
C TRP A 59 15.21 -2.73 -10.11
N SER A 60 14.12 -3.00 -10.85
CA SER A 60 12.90 -2.19 -10.80
C SER A 60 11.84 -2.87 -9.93
N VAL A 61 11.30 -2.14 -8.95
CA VAL A 61 10.16 -2.56 -8.14
C VAL A 61 9.00 -1.60 -8.34
N ALA A 62 7.93 -2.11 -8.93
CA ALA A 62 6.64 -1.46 -8.93
C ALA A 62 5.90 -1.74 -7.62
N VAL A 63 5.21 -0.72 -7.11
CA VAL A 63 4.43 -0.78 -5.88
C VAL A 63 3.00 -0.40 -6.22
N TYR A 64 2.07 -1.29 -5.92
CA TYR A 64 0.63 -1.06 -6.03
C TYR A 64 -0.01 -1.26 -4.67
N SER A 65 -1.13 -0.58 -4.40
CA SER A 65 -1.94 -0.81 -3.20
C SER A 65 -3.41 -0.78 -3.57
N PHE A 66 -4.17 -1.75 -3.06
CA PHE A 66 -5.62 -1.81 -3.20
C PHE A 66 -6.23 -2.33 -1.89
N TYR A 67 -7.13 -1.56 -1.29
CA TYR A 67 -7.77 -1.86 -0.01
C TYR A 67 -6.78 -2.14 1.13
N GLY A 68 -5.65 -1.41 1.15
CA GLY A 68 -4.55 -1.61 2.08
C GLY A 68 -3.71 -2.87 1.85
N HIS A 69 -3.97 -3.64 0.78
CA HIS A 69 -3.13 -4.74 0.34
C HIS A 69 -2.08 -4.23 -0.64
N VAL A 70 -0.82 -4.31 -0.24
CA VAL A 70 0.32 -3.85 -1.05
C VAL A 70 0.84 -5.00 -1.92
N PHE A 71 1.14 -4.69 -3.17
CA PHE A 71 1.77 -5.58 -4.13
C PHE A 71 3.12 -5.01 -4.54
N LEU A 72 4.18 -5.77 -4.31
CA LEU A 72 5.52 -5.47 -4.82
C LEU A 72 5.78 -6.37 -6.02
N VAL A 73 5.99 -5.78 -7.20
CA VAL A 73 6.18 -6.52 -8.45
C VAL A 73 7.45 -6.03 -9.12
N GLY A 74 8.33 -6.94 -9.53
CA GLY A 74 9.57 -6.51 -10.18
C GLY A 74 10.66 -7.56 -10.24
N GLU A 75 11.85 -7.15 -10.65
CA GLU A 75 13.05 -7.97 -10.57
C GLU A 75 13.84 -7.50 -9.36
N VAL A 76 14.03 -8.38 -8.37
CA VAL A 76 14.80 -8.08 -7.15
C VAL A 76 15.67 -9.29 -6.82
N PRO A 77 16.97 -9.09 -6.53
CA PRO A 77 17.84 -10.18 -6.09
C PRO A 77 17.30 -10.84 -4.82
N ASP A 78 17.44 -12.16 -4.69
CA ASP A 78 16.92 -12.91 -3.54
C ASP A 78 17.35 -12.32 -2.19
N HIS A 79 18.60 -11.87 -2.06
CA HIS A 79 19.12 -11.25 -0.85
C HIS A 79 18.49 -9.88 -0.50
N MET A 80 17.85 -9.21 -1.47
CA MET A 80 17.18 -7.92 -1.30
C MET A 80 15.66 -8.02 -1.18
N GLN A 81 15.05 -9.14 -1.57
CA GLN A 81 13.60 -9.35 -1.51
C GLN A 81 13.07 -9.15 -0.08
N GLY A 82 13.77 -9.71 0.92
CA GLY A 82 13.41 -9.52 2.33
C GLY A 82 13.49 -8.07 2.80
N LYS A 83 14.46 -7.29 2.27
CA LYS A 83 14.59 -5.85 2.56
C LYS A 83 13.39 -5.08 1.99
N ALA A 84 12.98 -5.38 0.76
CA ALA A 84 11.84 -4.73 0.12
C ALA A 84 10.54 -4.95 0.92
N VAL A 85 10.30 -6.19 1.36
CA VAL A 85 9.15 -6.53 2.23
C VAL A 85 9.24 -5.81 3.57
N THR A 86 10.43 -5.75 4.17
CA THR A 86 10.65 -5.04 5.44
C THR A 86 10.32 -3.55 5.31
N ILE A 87 10.75 -2.90 4.23
CA ILE A 87 10.45 -1.49 3.95
C ILE A 87 8.94 -1.27 3.80
N ALA A 88 8.25 -2.11 3.02
CA ALA A 88 6.80 -2.01 2.86
C ALA A 88 6.06 -2.16 4.20
N ASN A 89 6.49 -3.09 5.06
CA ASN A 89 5.87 -3.33 6.36
C ASN A 89 6.02 -2.16 7.36
N ARG A 90 6.98 -1.25 7.19
CA ARG A 90 7.12 -0.03 8.03
C ARG A 90 5.87 0.84 7.99
N TYR A 91 5.14 0.81 6.87
CA TYR A 91 3.94 1.60 6.64
C TYR A 91 2.65 0.88 7.08
N LYS A 92 2.77 -0.28 7.73
CA LYS A 92 1.65 -1.06 8.30
C LYS A 92 0.52 -1.33 7.30
N PRO A 93 0.81 -1.87 6.10
CA PRO A 93 -0.24 -2.31 5.19
C PRO A 93 -1.03 -3.47 5.80
N ARG A 94 -2.24 -3.70 5.30
CA ARG A 94 -3.06 -4.84 5.72
C ARG A 94 -2.43 -6.17 5.33
N SER A 95 -1.76 -6.22 4.17
CA SER A 95 -0.89 -7.32 3.78
C SER A 95 0.13 -6.87 2.74
N VAL A 96 1.22 -7.63 2.57
CA VAL A 96 2.16 -7.46 1.47
C VAL A 96 2.22 -8.75 0.65
N THR A 97 1.93 -8.65 -0.65
CA THR A 97 2.12 -9.72 -1.63
C THR A 97 3.29 -9.35 -2.53
N THR A 98 4.13 -10.32 -2.86
CA THR A 98 5.29 -10.11 -3.74
C THR A 98 5.17 -10.94 -5.01
N HIS A 99 5.65 -10.40 -6.12
CA HIS A 99 5.81 -11.10 -7.38
C HIS A 99 7.16 -10.73 -7.99
N TRP A 100 8.15 -11.60 -7.77
CA TRP A 100 9.50 -11.41 -8.27
C TRP A 100 9.69 -12.14 -9.58
N PHE A 101 10.05 -11.42 -10.63
CA PHE A 101 10.43 -12.02 -11.90
C PHE A 101 11.83 -12.59 -11.78
N THR A 102 11.98 -13.85 -12.18
CA THR A 102 13.29 -14.45 -12.37
C THR A 102 13.88 -13.95 -13.70
N PRO A 103 15.19 -13.68 -13.77
CA PRO A 103 15.84 -13.27 -15.01
C PRO A 103 15.48 -14.21 -16.17
N ALA A 104 15.00 -13.65 -17.27
CA ALA A 104 14.64 -14.42 -18.46
C ALA A 104 14.80 -13.58 -19.72
N THR A 105 15.16 -14.23 -20.82
CA THR A 105 15.24 -13.61 -22.15
C THR A 105 13.96 -13.88 -22.94
N SER A 106 13.60 -12.96 -23.83
CA SER A 106 12.45 -13.05 -24.72
C SER A 106 12.80 -12.39 -26.05
N ASP A 107 12.34 -12.98 -27.15
CA ASP A 107 12.54 -12.43 -28.51
C ASP A 107 11.78 -11.11 -28.71
N THR A 108 10.66 -10.94 -28.00
CA THR A 108 9.89 -9.70 -27.99
C THR A 108 10.28 -8.84 -26.80
N SER A 109 10.56 -7.56 -27.02
CA SER A 109 10.84 -6.62 -25.94
C SER A 109 9.61 -6.37 -25.07
N ASN A 110 9.82 -6.17 -23.76
CA ASN A 110 8.74 -5.93 -22.79
C ASN A 110 7.88 -4.73 -23.19
N PHE A 111 8.47 -3.68 -23.77
CA PHE A 111 7.74 -2.50 -24.23
C PHE A 111 6.75 -2.82 -25.37
N VAL A 112 7.18 -3.60 -26.36
CA VAL A 112 6.31 -4.01 -27.48
C VAL A 112 5.20 -4.92 -26.97
N LEU A 113 5.53 -5.86 -26.09
CA LEU A 113 4.55 -6.76 -25.51
C LEU A 113 3.53 -6.01 -24.63
N ALA A 114 3.98 -5.06 -23.80
CA ALA A 114 3.11 -4.21 -23.00
C ALA A 114 2.17 -3.36 -23.86
N THR A 115 2.66 -2.83 -24.99
CA THR A 115 1.83 -2.07 -25.92
C THR A 115 0.73 -2.93 -26.56
N LYS A 116 1.08 -4.15 -26.99
CA LYS A 116 0.11 -5.12 -27.53
C LYS A 116 -0.91 -5.52 -26.47
N LEU A 117 -0.46 -5.87 -25.27
CA LEU A 117 -1.32 -6.18 -24.13
C LEU A 117 -2.29 -5.04 -23.84
N ARG A 118 -1.78 -3.81 -23.77
CA ARG A 118 -2.60 -2.63 -23.49
C ARG A 118 -3.66 -2.42 -24.56
N LYS A 119 -3.30 -2.56 -25.84
CA LYS A 119 -4.23 -2.48 -26.97
C LYS A 119 -5.33 -3.52 -26.85
N ASP A 120 -4.99 -4.78 -26.58
CA ASP A 120 -5.97 -5.87 -26.55
C ASP A 120 -6.91 -5.74 -25.33
N LEU A 121 -6.40 -5.30 -24.18
CA LEU A 121 -7.25 -4.98 -23.01
C LEU A 121 -8.22 -3.83 -23.31
N ILE A 122 -7.77 -2.78 -24.01
CA ILE A 122 -8.64 -1.66 -24.42
C ILE A 122 -9.69 -2.12 -25.45
N GLY A 123 -9.32 -3.00 -26.38
CA GLY A 123 -10.22 -3.50 -27.41
C GLY A 123 -11.24 -4.53 -26.92
N THR A 124 -11.04 -5.08 -25.73
CA THR A 124 -11.90 -6.13 -25.17
C THR A 124 -13.21 -5.54 -24.65
N LYS A 125 -14.33 -5.84 -25.31
CA LYS A 125 -15.66 -5.37 -24.92
C LYS A 125 -16.06 -5.93 -23.55
N GLY A 126 -16.60 -5.08 -22.68
CA GLY A 126 -16.98 -5.47 -21.32
C GLY A 126 -15.84 -5.42 -20.31
N LEU A 127 -14.64 -5.00 -20.74
CA LEU A 127 -13.49 -4.79 -19.88
C LEU A 127 -13.19 -3.31 -19.73
N SER A 128 -13.10 -2.82 -18.50
CA SER A 128 -12.59 -1.50 -18.19
C SER A 128 -11.09 -1.56 -17.97
N SER A 129 -10.37 -1.41 -19.07
CA SER A 129 -8.91 -1.45 -19.08
C SER A 129 -8.27 -0.36 -18.21
N THR A 130 -8.98 0.72 -17.88
CA THR A 130 -8.48 1.79 -17.00
C THR A 130 -8.39 1.39 -15.53
N ARG A 131 -9.08 0.32 -15.12
CA ARG A 131 -9.00 -0.23 -13.76
C ARG A 131 -7.94 -1.32 -13.59
N ILE A 132 -7.18 -1.59 -14.65
CA ILE A 132 -6.22 -2.70 -14.72
C ILE A 132 -4.84 -2.14 -15.02
N ASP A 133 -3.96 -2.28 -14.05
CA ASP A 133 -2.53 -2.09 -14.19
C ASP A 133 -1.87 -3.39 -14.66
N THR A 134 -0.78 -3.26 -15.41
CA THR A 134 -0.09 -4.41 -16.01
C THR A 134 1.41 -4.28 -15.86
N GLU A 135 2.06 -5.33 -15.37
CA GLU A 135 3.52 -5.47 -15.40
C GLU A 135 3.88 -6.58 -16.38
N VAL A 136 4.92 -6.35 -17.20
CA VAL A 136 5.33 -7.27 -18.27
C VAL A 136 6.81 -7.54 -18.18
N ASN A 137 7.17 -8.83 -18.15
CA ASN A 137 8.55 -9.27 -18.08
C ASN A 137 8.76 -10.56 -18.88
N SER A 138 9.46 -10.47 -20.01
CA SER A 138 9.89 -11.59 -20.85
C SER A 138 8.77 -12.60 -21.15
N GLY A 139 7.63 -12.09 -21.62
CA GLY A 139 6.44 -12.90 -21.94
C GLY A 139 5.51 -13.16 -20.75
N ARG A 140 5.94 -12.91 -19.51
CA ARG A 140 5.12 -13.05 -18.32
C ARG A 140 4.41 -11.75 -18.00
N VAL A 141 3.12 -11.84 -17.73
CA VAL A 141 2.25 -10.70 -17.44
C VAL A 141 1.68 -10.83 -16.04
N VAL A 142 1.68 -9.73 -15.31
CA VAL A 142 0.97 -9.59 -14.04
C VAL A 142 -0.14 -8.57 -14.21
N LEU A 143 -1.38 -8.96 -13.88
CA LEU A 143 -2.54 -8.07 -13.88
C LEU A 143 -2.87 -7.64 -12.44
N LEU A 144 -2.98 -6.34 -12.19
CA LEU A 144 -3.33 -5.77 -10.90
C LEU A 144 -4.48 -4.76 -11.05
N GLY A 145 -5.22 -4.51 -9.97
CA GLY A 145 -6.34 -3.57 -9.98
C GLY A 145 -7.62 -4.13 -9.39
N VAL A 146 -8.68 -3.34 -9.46
CA VAL A 146 -10.01 -3.69 -8.96
C VAL A 146 -10.99 -3.74 -10.13
N VAL A 147 -11.47 -4.93 -10.46
CA VAL A 147 -12.50 -5.13 -11.50
C VAL A 147 -13.88 -5.19 -10.86
N LYS A 148 -14.92 -5.02 -11.67
CA LYS A 148 -16.32 -4.95 -11.25
C LYS A 148 -16.82 -6.27 -10.65
N ASP A 149 -16.52 -7.37 -11.32
CA ASP A 149 -17.01 -8.70 -10.97
C ASP A 149 -16.08 -9.80 -11.53
N GLU A 150 -16.39 -11.05 -11.18
CA GLU A 150 -15.58 -12.21 -11.61
C GLU A 150 -15.61 -12.41 -13.12
N SER A 151 -16.68 -11.99 -13.81
CA SER A 151 -16.76 -12.10 -15.27
C SER A 151 -15.76 -11.17 -15.95
N GLU A 152 -15.65 -9.92 -15.47
CA GLU A 152 -14.66 -8.95 -15.93
C GLU A 152 -13.23 -9.44 -15.60
N LYS A 153 -13.02 -10.04 -14.43
CA LYS A 153 -11.74 -10.64 -14.05
C LYS A 153 -11.30 -11.73 -15.04
N GLN A 154 -12.18 -12.69 -15.32
CA GLN A 154 -11.87 -13.78 -16.23
C GLN A 154 -11.65 -13.28 -17.66
N LEU A 155 -12.40 -12.26 -18.07
CA LEU A 155 -12.24 -11.63 -19.37
C LEU A 155 -10.87 -10.95 -19.50
N ALA A 156 -10.40 -10.25 -18.45
CA ALA A 156 -9.06 -9.65 -18.42
C ALA A 156 -7.96 -10.70 -18.59
N ILE A 157 -8.07 -11.81 -17.85
CA ILE A 157 -7.10 -12.92 -17.89
C ILE A 157 -7.07 -13.54 -19.29
N GLN A 158 -8.24 -13.79 -19.89
CA GLN A 158 -8.34 -14.36 -21.22
C GLN A 158 -7.78 -13.42 -22.29
N ALA A 159 -8.13 -12.14 -22.23
CA ALA A 159 -7.58 -11.13 -23.13
C ALA A 159 -6.05 -11.09 -23.06
N ALA A 160 -5.47 -11.06 -21.85
CA ALA A 160 -4.03 -11.07 -21.67
C ALA A 160 -3.35 -12.33 -22.21
N ARG A 161 -3.96 -13.51 -21.99
CA ARG A 161 -3.44 -14.79 -22.52
C ARG A 161 -3.48 -14.89 -24.05
N GLY A 162 -4.43 -14.21 -24.69
CA GLY A 162 -4.56 -14.19 -26.15
C GLY A 162 -3.52 -13.34 -26.87
N VAL A 163 -2.77 -12.51 -26.14
CA VAL A 163 -1.77 -11.61 -26.73
C VAL A 163 -0.56 -12.41 -27.23
N ALA A 164 -0.23 -12.26 -28.50
CA ALA A 164 0.93 -12.91 -29.10
C ALA A 164 2.24 -12.52 -28.38
N GLY A 165 2.96 -13.53 -27.89
CA GLY A 165 4.19 -13.38 -27.10
C GLY A 165 4.00 -13.47 -25.59
N VAL A 166 2.76 -13.55 -25.10
CA VAL A 166 2.49 -13.87 -23.69
C VAL A 166 2.65 -15.37 -23.47
N THR A 167 3.47 -15.72 -22.48
CA THR A 167 3.78 -17.10 -22.10
C THR A 167 3.16 -17.49 -20.76
N ALA A 168 2.95 -16.52 -19.87
CA ALA A 168 2.28 -16.73 -18.59
C ALA A 168 1.50 -15.48 -18.16
N VAL A 169 0.39 -15.69 -17.46
CA VAL A 169 -0.41 -14.62 -16.87
C VAL A 169 -0.69 -14.95 -15.42
N THR A 170 -0.27 -14.06 -14.52
CA THR A 170 -0.61 -14.07 -13.10
C THR A 170 -1.58 -12.93 -12.82
N SER A 171 -2.68 -13.22 -12.13
CA SER A 171 -3.71 -12.22 -11.82
C SER A 171 -3.80 -11.98 -10.33
N TYR A 172 -3.58 -10.73 -9.93
CA TYR A 172 -3.89 -10.19 -8.60
C TYR A 172 -5.10 -9.25 -8.63
N LEU A 173 -5.94 -9.36 -9.67
CA LEU A 173 -7.18 -8.59 -9.78
C LEU A 173 -8.13 -8.90 -8.61
N MET A 174 -8.54 -7.84 -7.94
CA MET A 174 -9.46 -7.85 -6.80
C MET A 174 -10.87 -7.50 -7.25
N LEU A 175 -11.86 -7.93 -6.47
CA LEU A 175 -13.25 -7.54 -6.64
C LEU A 175 -13.57 -6.37 -5.70
N PRO A 176 -14.64 -5.59 -5.97
CA PRO A 176 -15.00 -4.46 -5.15
C PRO A 176 -15.43 -4.96 -3.77
N GLN A 177 -14.87 -4.39 -2.71
CA GLN A 177 -15.34 -4.70 -1.36
C GLN A 177 -16.67 -3.97 -1.12
N LYS A 178 -17.69 -4.69 -0.66
CA LYS A 178 -18.94 -4.06 -0.21
C LYS A 178 -18.62 -3.20 1.01
N ALA A 179 -19.12 -1.97 1.07
CA ALA A 179 -18.79 -0.97 2.11
C ALA A 179 -18.96 -1.49 3.56
N GLY A 180 -19.83 -2.47 3.81
CA GLY A 180 -20.00 -3.09 5.13
C GLY A 180 -18.96 -4.15 5.53
N GLN A 181 -18.04 -4.52 4.64
CA GLN A 181 -16.99 -5.52 4.91
C GLN A 181 -15.69 -4.89 5.45
N LEU A 182 -15.50 -3.59 5.23
CA LEU A 182 -14.33 -2.83 5.69
C LEU A 182 -14.40 -2.50 7.19
N ASP A 183 -15.60 -2.23 7.73
CA ASP A 183 -15.79 -1.94 9.16
C ASP A 183 -15.52 -3.16 10.04
N ASN A 184 -15.90 -4.37 9.61
CA ASN A 184 -15.72 -5.61 10.39
C ASN A 184 -14.27 -6.17 10.34
N MET A 185 -13.35 -5.53 9.61
CA MET A 185 -11.97 -6.00 9.45
C MET A 185 -10.91 -4.96 9.86
N ARG A 186 -11.30 -3.90 10.57
CA ARG A 186 -10.34 -3.07 11.31
C ARG A 186 -10.01 -3.80 12.62
N PRO A 187 -8.73 -3.94 13.01
CA PRO A 187 -8.41 -4.31 14.37
C PRO A 187 -9.02 -3.26 15.31
N GLU A 188 -9.86 -3.71 16.22
CA GLU A 188 -10.41 -2.96 17.35
C GLU A 188 -9.24 -2.38 18.17
N HIS A 189 -8.75 -1.20 17.80
CA HIS A 189 -7.86 -0.42 18.64
C HIS A 189 -8.66 0.65 19.36
N ALA A 190 -8.94 0.33 20.64
CA ALA A 190 -9.33 1.20 21.74
C ALA A 190 -10.74 1.81 21.71
N SER A 191 -11.75 0.99 21.99
CA SER A 191 -12.96 1.45 22.69
C SER A 191 -12.58 1.84 24.13
N GLY A 192 -12.55 3.13 24.43
CA GLY A 192 -12.21 3.59 25.77
C GLY A 192 -12.42 5.08 26.04
N VAL A 193 -13.43 5.71 25.45
CA VAL A 193 -13.96 6.98 25.98
C VAL A 193 -15.48 7.00 25.76
N SER A 194 -16.25 6.70 26.80
CA SER A 194 -17.67 7.02 26.82
C SER A 194 -17.86 8.53 26.97
N PRO A 195 -18.83 9.17 26.29
CA PRO A 195 -19.20 10.56 26.55
C PRO A 195 -20.02 10.61 27.84
N MET A 196 -19.57 11.37 28.85
CA MET A 196 -20.40 11.74 29.99
C MET A 196 -21.03 13.09 29.70
N ASP A 197 -22.32 13.08 29.35
CA ASP A 197 -23.18 14.25 29.27
C ASP A 197 -23.68 14.64 30.67
N GLY A 198 -23.78 15.94 30.92
CA GLY A 198 -23.98 16.53 32.24
C GLY A 198 -25.44 16.74 32.63
N SER A 199 -25.70 16.78 33.94
CA SER A 199 -26.89 17.40 34.54
C SER A 199 -26.62 17.77 36.01
N MET A 200 -27.09 18.98 36.35
CA MET A 200 -26.92 19.84 37.52
C MET A 200 -27.10 19.27 38.96
N GLU A 201 -26.40 19.94 39.91
CA GLU A 201 -26.42 20.02 41.40
C GLU A 201 -27.81 20.20 42.12
N PRO A 202 -27.98 20.36 43.49
CA PRO A 202 -27.02 20.67 44.60
C PRO A 202 -27.23 20.07 46.03
N SER A 203 -26.23 20.34 46.91
CA SER A 203 -26.30 20.67 48.37
C SER A 203 -26.67 19.62 49.45
N GLY A 204 -25.81 19.49 50.49
CA GLY A 204 -26.23 19.15 51.87
C GLY A 204 -25.13 18.54 52.76
N GLY A 205 -24.66 19.27 53.79
CA GLY A 205 -23.48 18.95 54.60
C GLY A 205 -23.59 17.81 55.64
N SER A 206 -22.45 17.40 56.21
CA SER A 206 -22.11 17.48 57.66
C SER A 206 -20.80 16.74 58.00
N THR A 207 -19.87 17.44 58.67
CA THR A 207 -18.65 16.97 59.38
C THR A 207 -18.99 16.46 60.81
N PRO A 208 -18.12 15.74 61.58
CA PRO A 208 -16.88 16.23 62.24
C PRO A 208 -15.71 15.19 62.26
N SER A 209 -14.41 15.53 62.18
CA SER A 209 -13.44 16.16 63.13
C SER A 209 -12.96 15.32 64.33
N TYR A 210 -11.65 15.46 64.65
CA TYR A 210 -10.76 14.91 65.71
C TYR A 210 -9.94 13.64 65.36
N GLY A 211 -8.61 13.55 65.54
CA GLY A 211 -7.58 14.45 66.09
C GLY A 211 -6.17 13.83 65.96
N LYS A 212 -5.12 14.67 65.90
CA LYS A 212 -3.69 14.36 66.15
C LYS A 212 -3.43 14.48 67.68
N PRO A 213 -2.30 14.03 68.32
CA PRO A 213 -0.90 14.33 67.91
C PRO A 213 0.22 13.32 68.31
N ALA A 214 1.45 13.67 67.93
CA ALA A 214 2.76 13.41 68.59
C ALA A 214 3.32 11.96 68.53
N SER A 215 4.63 11.66 68.50
CA SER A 215 5.91 12.40 68.54
C SER A 215 6.99 11.44 67.96
N SER A 216 7.95 11.90 67.15
CA SER A 216 9.34 12.25 67.52
C SER A 216 10.36 11.10 67.62
N GLY A 217 11.54 11.33 67.02
CA GLY A 217 12.77 10.53 67.13
C GLY A 217 12.89 9.42 66.07
N GLY A 218 13.91 9.30 65.24
CA GLY A 218 15.22 9.92 65.21
C GLY A 218 16.27 8.87 64.81
N LYS A 219 16.96 9.13 63.69
CA LYS A 219 18.34 8.71 63.35
C LYS A 219 18.67 7.22 63.01
N SER A 220 19.10 7.08 61.75
CA SER A 220 20.39 6.55 61.26
C SER A 220 20.92 5.18 61.74
N GLY A 221 21.29 4.34 60.76
CA GLY A 221 22.23 3.24 60.94
C GLY A 221 22.38 2.44 59.65
N ASP A 222 23.44 2.74 58.90
CA ASP A 222 23.99 1.99 57.77
C ASP A 222 24.51 0.59 58.18
N VAL A 223 25.05 -0.14 57.17
CA VAL A 223 26.01 -1.27 57.23
C VAL A 223 25.35 -2.67 57.26
N GLU A 224 25.74 -3.70 56.51
CA GLU A 224 26.71 -3.95 55.43
C GLU A 224 26.64 -5.46 55.08
N SER A 225 26.94 -5.79 53.82
CA SER A 225 27.52 -7.01 53.21
C SER A 225 27.29 -8.42 53.76
N ARG A 226 27.24 -9.41 52.84
CA ARG A 226 28.37 -10.32 52.52
C ARG A 226 27.98 -11.48 51.59
N ASP A 227 28.66 -11.50 50.44
CA ASP A 227 29.39 -12.58 49.74
C ASP A 227 28.98 -14.07 49.80
N LEU A 228 28.88 -14.63 48.57
CA LEU A 228 29.50 -15.87 48.00
C LEU A 228 29.17 -17.24 48.64
N PRO A 229 29.21 -18.36 47.87
CA PRO A 229 30.36 -18.89 47.11
C PRO A 229 30.30 -18.73 45.59
#